data_AF-A0A4P7W166-F1
#
_entry.id   AF-A0A4P7W166-F1
#
_cell.length_a   1.000
_cell.length_b   1.000
_cell.length_c   1.000
_cell.angle_alpha   90.00
_cell.angle_beta   90.00
_cell.angle_gamma   90.00
#
_symmetry.space_group_name_H-M   'P 1'
#
loop_
_entity.id
_entity.type
_entity.pdbx_description
1 polymer ?
#
loop_
_entity_poly.entity_id
_entity_poly.type
_entity_poly.pdbx_seq_one_letter_code
_entity_poly.pdbx_strand_id
1 'polypeptide(L)'
;MVSQTWDDHDRSGRYVTRDFGMNYLDSVDENGIIFTNGDNDTFPLWYAQEVEGHRTDVKVVNLSYLTTDWYANQVKHPSYQAEGIETLAKPEDYGYERMNFSYLAADCDSTPVNVFTALRQVYDQSSSKNAWNAPMMEYNNFIIPVDIPAAVKAGRITEHEAEVADTAIRANMADDREASRHGGMTLSQILSLDMLATSVKNGWKNPIYFASTVPSDYYIALQPYMRSTGMAYEVTPVRNEENGDYDINAVNTDKAYRNITEKFRWADSTR
;
A
#
# COMPACT_ATOMS: atom_id res chain seq x y z
N MET A 1 -26.07 17.76 40.65
CA MET A 1 -24.70 17.49 40.14
C MET A 1 -24.73 16.82 38.76
N VAL A 2 -25.61 17.26 37.83
CA VAL A 2 -25.72 16.68 36.47
C VAL A 2 -25.59 17.77 35.37
N SER A 3 -25.29 19.02 35.76
CA SER A 3 -25.35 20.19 34.86
C SER A 3 -24.01 20.89 34.60
N GLN A 4 -22.88 20.38 35.12
CA GLN A 4 -21.58 21.05 35.06
C GLN A 4 -20.60 20.46 34.03
N THR A 5 -21.01 19.53 33.18
CA THR A 5 -20.15 18.87 32.17
C THR A 5 -20.79 18.75 30.77
N TRP A 6 -21.91 19.43 30.52
CA TRP A 6 -22.66 19.28 29.26
C TRP A 6 -21.95 19.87 28.04
N ASP A 7 -21.14 20.91 28.22
CA ASP A 7 -20.29 21.51 27.20
C ASP A 7 -19.10 20.62 26.82
N ASP A 8 -18.48 19.95 27.80
CA ASP A 8 -17.38 19.00 27.57
C ASP A 8 -17.81 17.72 26.81
N HIS A 9 -19.11 17.39 26.85
CA HIS A 9 -19.70 16.25 26.15
C HIS A 9 -20.31 16.61 24.78
N ASP A 10 -20.42 17.90 24.45
CA ASP A 10 -20.84 18.34 23.11
C ASP A 10 -19.68 18.17 22.12
N ARG A 11 -19.92 17.39 21.07
CA ARG A 11 -18.96 17.14 19.98
C ARG A 11 -19.41 17.72 18.65
N SER A 12 -20.51 18.49 18.62
CA SER A 12 -21.09 19.07 17.39
C SER A 12 -20.13 19.99 16.61
N GLY A 13 -19.06 20.48 17.25
CA GLY A 13 -17.99 21.26 16.60
C GLY A 13 -16.65 20.53 16.43
N ARG A 14 -16.56 19.23 16.72
CA ARG A 14 -15.30 18.48 16.67
C ARG A 14 -15.12 17.76 15.35
N TYR A 15 -14.39 18.39 14.43
CA TYR A 15 -14.20 17.88 13.07
C TYR A 15 -12.83 17.24 12.81
N VAL A 16 -11.94 17.23 13.82
CA VAL A 16 -10.54 16.76 13.66
C VAL A 16 -10.48 15.36 13.06
N THR A 17 -11.25 14.40 13.56
CA THR A 17 -11.20 13.02 13.05
C THR A 17 -11.72 12.90 11.61
N ARG A 18 -12.77 13.66 11.25
CA ARG A 18 -13.29 13.70 9.88
C ARG A 18 -12.25 14.31 8.93
N ASP A 19 -11.72 15.47 9.30
CA ASP A 19 -10.76 16.22 8.49
C ASP A 19 -9.46 15.43 8.34
N PHE A 20 -9.02 14.72 9.38
CA PHE A 20 -7.90 13.78 9.34
C PHE A 20 -8.14 12.66 8.32
N GLY A 21 -9.32 12.04 8.35
CA GLY A 21 -9.71 11.02 7.36
C GLY A 21 -9.68 11.54 5.92
N MET A 22 -10.21 12.76 5.71
CA MET A 22 -10.21 13.42 4.41
C MET A 22 -8.79 13.79 3.94
N ASN A 23 -7.90 14.22 4.84
CA ASN A 23 -6.54 14.62 4.49
C ASN A 23 -5.66 13.43 4.05
N TYR A 24 -5.87 12.23 4.62
CA TYR A 24 -5.25 11.01 4.07
C TYR A 24 -5.69 10.77 2.63
N LEU A 25 -7.00 10.79 2.37
CA LEU A 25 -7.53 10.58 1.03
C LEU A 25 -7.04 11.67 0.06
N ASP A 26 -6.97 12.92 0.49
CA ASP A 26 -6.50 14.06 -0.31
C ASP A 26 -4.99 14.04 -0.60
N SER A 27 -4.23 13.20 0.12
CA SER A 27 -2.82 12.92 -0.19
C SER A 27 -2.65 11.96 -1.37
N VAL A 28 -3.69 11.21 -1.72
CA VAL A 28 -3.67 10.15 -2.73
C VAL A 28 -4.14 10.70 -4.07
N ASP A 29 -3.48 10.32 -5.17
CA ASP A 29 -3.92 10.68 -6.53
C ASP A 29 -5.22 9.94 -6.91
N GLU A 30 -5.89 10.41 -7.98
CA GLU A 30 -7.13 9.81 -8.48
C GLU A 30 -6.95 8.31 -8.79
N ASN A 31 -7.95 7.49 -8.43
CA ASN A 31 -7.95 6.02 -8.59
C ASN A 31 -6.84 5.30 -7.81
N GLY A 32 -6.18 5.98 -6.87
CA GLY A 32 -5.12 5.39 -6.05
C GLY A 32 -5.62 4.31 -5.09
N ILE A 33 -4.70 3.45 -4.69
CA ILE A 33 -4.87 2.49 -3.60
C ILE A 33 -4.02 3.00 -2.44
N ILE A 34 -4.64 3.16 -1.27
CA ILE A 34 -3.95 3.46 -0.03
C ILE A 34 -4.03 2.26 0.92
N PHE A 35 -2.87 1.75 1.27
CA PHE A 35 -2.71 0.75 2.31
C PHE A 35 -2.76 1.43 3.68
N THR A 36 -3.59 0.90 4.56
CA THR A 36 -3.73 1.31 5.96
C THR A 36 -3.43 0.12 6.87
N ASN A 37 -3.10 0.39 8.13
CA ASN A 37 -2.81 -0.65 9.11
C ASN A 37 -3.40 -0.29 10.48
N GLY A 38 -4.61 -0.77 10.72
CA GLY A 38 -5.30 -0.62 12.00
C GLY A 38 -6.59 0.16 11.90
N ASP A 39 -7.18 0.48 13.04
CA ASP A 39 -8.44 1.19 13.17
C ASP A 39 -8.28 2.71 12.94
N ASN A 40 -7.21 3.31 13.47
CA ASN A 40 -7.01 4.76 13.48
C ASN A 40 -6.74 5.40 12.11
N ASP A 41 -6.32 4.63 11.12
CA ASP A 41 -6.13 5.09 9.74
C ASP A 41 -7.13 4.47 8.75
N THR A 42 -7.82 3.40 9.11
CA THR A 42 -8.82 2.78 8.23
C THR A 42 -10.21 3.36 8.45
N PHE A 43 -10.67 3.42 9.70
CA PHE A 43 -12.06 3.79 9.98
C PHE A 43 -12.38 5.27 9.66
N PRO A 44 -11.49 6.25 9.91
CA PRO A 44 -11.74 7.62 9.49
C PRO A 44 -11.84 7.78 7.97
N LEU A 45 -11.04 7.02 7.21
CA LEU A 45 -11.05 7.04 5.75
C LEU A 45 -12.34 6.43 5.22
N TRP A 46 -12.75 5.25 5.72
CA TRP A 46 -14.04 4.65 5.37
C TRP A 46 -15.21 5.54 5.77
N TYR A 47 -15.18 6.18 6.95
CA TYR A 47 -16.20 7.16 7.32
C TYR A 47 -16.29 8.30 6.29
N ALA A 48 -15.15 8.88 5.89
CA ALA A 48 -15.10 9.95 4.90
C ALA A 48 -15.68 9.52 3.54
N GLN A 49 -15.50 8.25 3.14
CA GLN A 49 -16.07 7.73 1.89
C GLN A 49 -17.56 7.37 2.01
N GLU A 50 -17.91 6.55 3.00
CA GLU A 50 -19.24 5.94 3.16
C GLU A 50 -20.30 6.93 3.65
N VAL A 51 -19.91 7.92 4.46
CA VAL A 51 -20.84 8.87 5.09
C VAL A 51 -20.75 10.24 4.43
N GLU A 52 -19.53 10.76 4.24
CA GLU A 52 -19.32 12.11 3.72
C GLU A 52 -19.23 12.14 2.17
N GLY A 53 -19.10 10.99 1.51
CA GLY A 53 -18.98 10.90 0.05
C GLY A 53 -17.67 11.50 -0.51
N HIS A 54 -16.62 11.60 0.32
CA HIS A 54 -15.35 12.22 -0.05
C HIS A 54 -14.38 11.20 -0.65
N ARG A 55 -13.81 11.50 -1.81
CA ARG A 55 -12.79 10.67 -2.50
C ARG A 55 -13.19 9.20 -2.64
N THR A 56 -14.42 8.96 -3.09
CA THR A 56 -14.95 7.61 -3.37
C THR A 56 -14.30 6.91 -4.57
N ASP A 57 -13.36 7.59 -5.24
CA ASP A 57 -12.48 7.06 -6.29
C ASP A 57 -11.27 6.27 -5.74
N VAL A 58 -10.90 6.49 -4.47
CA VAL A 58 -9.73 5.85 -3.84
C VAL A 58 -10.11 4.50 -3.24
N LYS A 59 -9.25 3.48 -3.41
CA LYS A 59 -9.37 2.21 -2.69
C LYS A 59 -8.61 2.27 -1.37
N VAL A 60 -9.33 2.12 -0.25
CA VAL A 60 -8.74 2.00 1.09
C VAL A 60 -8.61 0.52 1.44
N VAL A 61 -7.38 0.04 1.57
CA VAL A 61 -7.05 -1.37 1.78
C VAL A 61 -6.36 -1.56 3.12
N ASN A 62 -7.07 -2.16 4.08
CA ASN A 62 -6.51 -2.48 5.39
C ASN A 62 -5.66 -3.75 5.30
N LEU A 63 -4.37 -3.63 5.63
CA LEU A 63 -3.39 -4.71 5.52
C LEU A 63 -3.65 -5.86 6.51
N SER A 64 -4.21 -5.59 7.68
CA SER A 64 -4.58 -6.62 8.65
C SER A 64 -5.72 -7.48 8.13
N TYR A 65 -6.72 -6.88 7.49
CA TYR A 65 -7.81 -7.63 6.84
C TYR A 65 -7.38 -8.29 5.54
N LEU A 66 -6.39 -7.73 4.82
CA LEU A 66 -5.85 -8.32 3.60
C LEU A 66 -5.15 -9.67 3.82
N THR A 67 -4.95 -10.08 5.07
CA THR A 67 -4.53 -11.44 5.43
C THR A 67 -5.64 -12.49 5.27
N THR A 68 -6.90 -12.07 5.15
CA THR A 68 -8.07 -12.96 5.06
C THR A 68 -8.58 -13.08 3.61
N ASP A 69 -9.02 -14.29 3.25
CA ASP A 69 -9.47 -14.60 1.88
C ASP A 69 -10.71 -13.80 1.44
N TRP A 70 -11.68 -13.61 2.33
CA TRP A 70 -12.90 -12.86 2.04
C TRP A 70 -12.60 -11.40 1.70
N TYR A 71 -11.70 -10.75 2.44
CA TYR A 71 -11.37 -9.34 2.23
C TYR A 71 -10.47 -9.18 1.00
N ALA A 72 -9.49 -10.08 0.83
CA ALA A 72 -8.67 -10.16 -0.39
C ALA A 72 -9.54 -10.32 -1.65
N ASN A 73 -10.63 -11.07 -1.57
CA ASN A 73 -11.61 -11.16 -2.65
C ASN A 73 -12.48 -9.89 -2.76
N GLN A 74 -12.89 -9.30 -1.63
CA GLN A 74 -13.73 -8.10 -1.61
C GLN A 74 -13.08 -6.92 -2.35
N VAL A 75 -11.78 -6.67 -2.13
CA VAL A 75 -11.09 -5.51 -2.74
C VAL A 75 -11.01 -5.59 -4.27
N LYS A 76 -11.16 -6.79 -4.84
CA LYS A 76 -11.25 -7.03 -6.30
C LYS A 76 -12.58 -6.57 -6.90
N HIS A 77 -13.61 -6.32 -6.10
CA HIS A 77 -14.88 -5.79 -6.57
C HIS A 77 -14.86 -4.26 -6.60
N PRO A 78 -15.53 -3.61 -7.58
CA PRO A 78 -15.73 -2.17 -7.56
C PRO A 78 -16.46 -1.72 -6.30
N SER A 79 -16.10 -0.54 -5.78
CA SER A 79 -16.79 0.10 -4.65
C SER A 79 -16.95 1.58 -4.95
N TYR A 80 -18.19 2.06 -5.00
CA TYR A 80 -18.50 3.44 -5.39
C TYR A 80 -17.93 3.81 -6.77
N GLN A 81 -17.04 4.79 -6.83
CA GLN A 81 -16.37 5.24 -8.05
C GLN A 81 -15.02 4.53 -8.27
N ALA A 82 -14.52 3.82 -7.26
CA ALA A 82 -13.28 3.08 -7.36
C ALA A 82 -13.49 1.73 -8.07
N GLU A 83 -12.71 1.49 -9.13
CA GLU A 83 -12.67 0.20 -9.81
C GLU A 83 -12.16 -0.92 -8.90
N GLY A 84 -12.48 -2.17 -9.25
CA GLY A 84 -11.94 -3.33 -8.54
C GLY A 84 -10.42 -3.43 -8.70
N ILE A 85 -9.71 -3.85 -7.65
CA ILE A 85 -8.25 -3.99 -7.71
C ILE A 85 -7.88 -5.22 -8.53
N GLU A 86 -7.17 -5.00 -9.63
CA GLU A 86 -6.60 -6.07 -10.44
C GLU A 86 -5.35 -6.64 -9.76
N THR A 87 -5.25 -7.97 -9.70
CA THR A 87 -4.06 -8.70 -9.26
C THR A 87 -3.90 -9.95 -10.11
N LEU A 88 -2.70 -10.50 -10.17
CA LEU A 88 -2.45 -11.82 -10.76
C LEU A 88 -3.17 -12.92 -9.97
N ALA A 89 -3.19 -12.81 -8.63
CA ALA A 89 -3.87 -13.77 -7.75
C ALA A 89 -5.36 -13.89 -8.07
N LYS A 90 -5.88 -15.11 -8.02
CA LYS A 90 -7.31 -15.42 -8.05
C LYS A 90 -7.78 -15.89 -6.66
N PRO A 91 -9.08 -15.79 -6.34
CA PRO A 91 -9.60 -16.23 -5.05
C PRO A 91 -9.26 -17.68 -4.70
N GLU A 92 -9.17 -18.57 -5.70
CA GLU A 92 -8.79 -19.96 -5.50
C GLU A 92 -7.32 -20.14 -5.09
N ASP A 93 -6.47 -19.15 -5.35
CA ASP A 93 -5.04 -19.19 -5.01
C ASP A 93 -4.83 -19.00 -3.50
N TYR A 94 -5.66 -18.23 -2.82
CA TYR A 94 -5.54 -17.96 -1.36
C TYR A 94 -6.73 -18.43 -0.52
N GLY A 95 -7.76 -18.99 -1.16
CA GLY A 95 -8.98 -19.44 -0.47
C GLY A 95 -8.71 -20.48 0.60
N TYR A 96 -9.58 -20.51 1.62
CA TYR A 96 -9.45 -21.38 2.80
C TYR A 96 -8.14 -21.17 3.55
N GLU A 97 -7.70 -19.91 3.64
CA GLU A 97 -6.52 -19.50 4.42
C GLU A 97 -5.18 -20.14 3.98
N ARG A 98 -5.13 -20.72 2.76
CA ARG A 98 -3.94 -21.44 2.25
C ARG A 98 -2.67 -20.60 2.35
N MET A 99 -2.80 -19.29 2.10
CA MET A 99 -1.69 -18.36 1.98
C MET A 99 -1.57 -17.39 3.15
N ASN A 100 -2.21 -17.65 4.30
CA ASN A 100 -2.07 -16.80 5.50
C ASN A 100 -0.59 -16.44 5.78
N PHE A 101 0.31 -17.41 5.57
CA PHE A 101 1.75 -17.21 5.53
C PHE A 101 2.40 -18.09 4.45
N SER A 102 3.32 -17.53 3.68
CA SER A 102 4.13 -18.25 2.68
C SER A 102 5.60 -18.19 3.07
N TYR A 103 6.22 -19.35 3.23
CA TYR A 103 7.59 -19.46 3.74
C TYR A 103 8.61 -19.32 2.62
N LEU A 104 9.77 -18.74 2.89
CA LEU A 104 10.92 -18.83 2.00
C LEU A 104 11.47 -20.27 2.04
N ALA A 105 11.71 -20.85 0.87
CA ALA A 105 12.35 -22.15 0.77
C ALA A 105 13.78 -22.10 1.33
N ALA A 106 14.28 -23.22 1.86
CA ALA A 106 15.65 -23.27 2.40
C ALA A 106 16.72 -23.07 1.31
N ASP A 107 16.40 -23.47 0.08
CA ASP A 107 17.19 -23.32 -1.15
C ASP A 107 16.67 -22.17 -2.04
N CYS A 108 16.05 -21.16 -1.44
CA CYS A 108 15.54 -19.99 -2.13
C CYS A 108 16.62 -19.36 -3.04
N ASP A 109 16.25 -19.11 -4.29
CA ASP A 109 17.06 -18.42 -5.27
C ASP A 109 17.05 -16.91 -4.98
N SER A 110 18.23 -16.37 -4.67
CA SER A 110 18.44 -14.95 -4.36
C SER A 110 18.83 -14.11 -5.57
N THR A 111 18.88 -14.71 -6.76
CA THR A 111 19.08 -13.96 -7.99
C THR A 111 17.86 -13.08 -8.28
N PRO A 112 18.06 -11.83 -8.74
CA PRO A 112 16.95 -10.95 -9.08
C PRO A 112 16.03 -11.58 -10.14
N VAL A 113 14.76 -11.77 -9.80
CA VAL A 113 13.74 -12.36 -10.68
C VAL A 113 12.60 -11.39 -10.94
N ASN A 114 12.01 -11.45 -12.13
CA ASN A 114 10.77 -10.74 -12.39
C ASN A 114 9.70 -11.16 -11.37
N VAL A 115 9.11 -10.18 -10.69
CA VAL A 115 8.10 -10.38 -9.64
C VAL A 115 6.97 -11.32 -10.09
N PHE A 116 6.51 -11.24 -11.34
CA PHE A 116 5.43 -12.10 -11.84
C PHE A 116 5.83 -13.57 -11.98
N THR A 117 7.13 -13.87 -12.11
CA THR A 117 7.61 -15.26 -12.06
C THR A 117 7.46 -15.81 -10.64
N ALA A 118 7.91 -15.06 -9.62
CA ALA A 118 7.78 -15.45 -8.23
C ALA A 118 6.31 -15.55 -7.78
N LEU A 119 5.47 -14.57 -8.16
CA LEU A 119 4.04 -14.58 -7.84
C LEU A 119 3.33 -15.78 -8.47
N ARG A 120 3.58 -16.09 -9.74
CA ARG A 120 3.00 -17.30 -10.38
C ARG A 120 3.45 -18.59 -9.68
N GLN A 121 4.71 -18.65 -9.25
CA GLN A 121 5.25 -19.80 -8.54
C GLN A 121 4.53 -20.01 -7.20
N VAL A 122 4.41 -18.98 -6.35
CA VAL A 122 3.80 -19.14 -5.03
C VAL A 122 2.27 -19.37 -5.10
N TYR A 123 1.59 -18.79 -6.09
CA TYR A 123 0.15 -19.00 -6.31
C TYR A 123 -0.18 -20.39 -6.83
N ASP A 124 0.74 -21.06 -7.54
CA ASP A 124 0.49 -22.43 -7.99
C ASP A 124 0.31 -23.38 -6.80
N GLN A 125 -0.66 -24.29 -6.90
CA GLN A 125 -0.96 -25.27 -5.85
C GLN A 125 0.20 -26.21 -5.54
N SER A 126 1.16 -26.36 -6.47
CA SER A 126 2.41 -27.09 -6.23
C SER A 126 3.34 -26.43 -5.23
N SER A 127 3.23 -25.13 -4.97
CA SER A 127 4.02 -24.44 -3.93
C SER A 127 3.77 -25.01 -2.54
N SER A 128 2.61 -25.62 -2.32
CA SER A 128 2.23 -26.31 -1.08
C SER A 128 2.52 -27.82 -1.09
N LYS A 129 2.99 -28.39 -2.20
CA LYS A 129 3.29 -29.84 -2.31
C LYS A 129 4.65 -30.18 -1.68
N ASN A 130 4.74 -30.00 -0.38
CA ASN A 130 5.90 -30.31 0.45
C ASN A 130 5.46 -31.01 1.74
N ALA A 131 6.42 -31.40 2.58
CA ALA A 131 6.15 -32.14 3.83
C ALA A 131 5.26 -31.38 4.83
N TRP A 132 5.18 -30.05 4.72
CA TRP A 132 4.44 -29.18 5.64
C TRP A 132 3.06 -28.78 5.12
N ASN A 133 2.76 -29.10 3.85
CA ASN A 133 1.53 -28.66 3.16
C ASN A 133 1.30 -27.13 3.25
N ALA A 134 2.38 -26.35 3.21
CA ALA A 134 2.37 -24.90 3.33
C ALA A 134 3.01 -24.26 2.08
N PRO A 135 2.54 -23.11 1.58
CA PRO A 135 3.13 -22.48 0.41
C PRO A 135 4.59 -22.09 0.67
N MET A 136 5.48 -22.51 -0.23
CA MET A 136 6.90 -22.16 -0.22
C MET A 136 7.28 -21.32 -1.43
N MET A 137 7.92 -20.19 -1.17
CA MET A 137 8.46 -19.26 -2.14
C MET A 137 9.87 -19.70 -2.55
N GLU A 138 10.07 -19.92 -3.84
CA GLU A 138 11.38 -20.28 -4.41
C GLU A 138 12.30 -19.08 -4.60
N TYR A 139 11.76 -17.86 -4.53
CA TYR A 139 12.47 -16.61 -4.80
C TYR A 139 12.23 -15.59 -3.70
N ASN A 140 13.25 -14.79 -3.38
CA ASN A 140 13.15 -13.72 -2.39
C ASN A 140 13.65 -12.35 -2.90
N ASN A 141 14.17 -12.28 -4.13
CA ASN A 141 14.73 -11.06 -4.70
C ASN A 141 13.96 -10.63 -5.94
N PHE A 142 13.03 -9.68 -5.78
CA PHE A 142 12.09 -9.32 -6.84
C PHE A 142 12.49 -8.03 -7.56
N ILE A 143 12.31 -8.03 -8.88
CA ILE A 143 12.33 -6.84 -9.72
C ILE A 143 10.96 -6.64 -10.37
N ILE A 144 10.44 -5.41 -10.26
CA ILE A 144 9.21 -4.96 -10.92
C ILE A 144 9.63 -4.04 -12.07
N PRO A 145 9.61 -4.51 -13.33
CA PRO A 145 10.01 -3.67 -14.47
C PRO A 145 9.12 -2.45 -14.61
N VAL A 146 9.73 -1.29 -14.87
CA VAL A 146 9.03 -0.01 -14.99
C VAL A 146 9.17 0.52 -16.42
N ASP A 147 8.04 0.88 -17.02
CA ASP A 147 7.99 1.71 -18.21
C ASP A 147 8.06 3.18 -17.79
N ILE A 148 9.24 3.80 -17.94
CA ILE A 148 9.50 5.19 -17.56
C ILE A 148 8.58 6.17 -18.31
N PRO A 149 8.43 6.10 -19.65
CA PRO A 149 7.43 6.89 -20.37
C PRO A 149 6.01 6.76 -19.82
N ALA A 150 5.58 5.55 -19.44
CA ALA A 150 4.26 5.36 -18.83
C ALA A 150 4.17 6.03 -17.45
N ALA A 151 5.22 5.98 -16.63
CA ALA A 151 5.28 6.66 -15.33
C ALA A 151 5.17 8.19 -15.46
N VAL A 152 5.87 8.78 -16.44
CA VAL A 152 5.78 10.21 -16.77
C VAL A 152 4.37 10.55 -17.27
N LYS A 153 3.85 9.77 -18.21
CA LYS A 153 2.50 9.99 -18.77
C LYS A 153 1.41 9.92 -17.70
N ALA A 154 1.57 9.05 -16.71
CA ALA A 154 0.65 8.90 -15.59
C ALA A 154 0.85 9.96 -14.49
N GLY A 155 1.81 10.87 -14.62
CA GLY A 155 2.08 11.93 -13.64
C GLY A 155 2.69 11.42 -12.33
N ARG A 156 3.26 10.21 -12.32
CA ARG A 156 3.91 9.62 -11.14
C ARG A 156 5.28 10.24 -10.87
N ILE A 157 5.97 10.59 -11.95
CA ILE A 157 7.27 11.24 -11.94
C ILE A 157 7.29 12.37 -12.98
N THR A 158 8.13 13.37 -12.75
CA THR A 158 8.39 14.45 -13.71
C THR A 158 9.33 14.01 -14.85
N GLU A 159 9.42 14.80 -15.92
CA GLU A 159 10.39 14.55 -16.99
C GLU A 159 11.84 14.59 -16.49
N HIS A 160 12.14 15.44 -15.51
CA HIS A 160 13.48 15.52 -14.92
C HIS A 160 13.77 14.29 -14.04
N GLU A 161 12.79 13.84 -13.25
CA GLU A 161 12.93 12.62 -12.45
C GLU A 161 13.12 11.37 -13.33
N ALA A 162 12.58 11.36 -14.54
CA ALA A 162 12.77 10.28 -15.50
C ALA A 162 14.25 10.06 -15.89
N GLU A 163 15.11 11.08 -15.77
CA GLU A 163 16.54 10.98 -16.06
C GLU A 163 17.29 10.13 -15.02
N VAL A 164 16.75 10.02 -13.81
CA VAL A 164 17.37 9.32 -12.66
C VAL A 164 16.50 8.18 -12.11
N ALA A 165 15.32 7.95 -12.71
CA ALA A 165 14.42 6.88 -12.30
C ALA A 165 14.99 5.50 -12.64
N ASP A 166 14.76 4.54 -11.75
CA ASP A 166 15.14 3.16 -11.98
C ASP A 166 14.21 2.49 -12.99
N THR A 167 14.80 1.74 -13.93
CA THR A 167 14.05 0.92 -14.89
C THR A 167 13.36 -0.29 -14.26
N ALA A 168 13.63 -0.57 -12.98
CA ALA A 168 12.93 -1.56 -12.20
C ALA A 168 12.91 -1.19 -10.72
N ILE A 169 11.75 -1.30 -10.08
CA ILE A 169 11.63 -1.23 -8.62
C ILE A 169 12.13 -2.55 -8.05
N ARG A 170 13.03 -2.48 -7.07
CA ARG A 170 13.58 -3.65 -6.37
C ARG A 170 12.85 -3.87 -5.06
N ALA A 171 12.41 -5.10 -4.82
CA ALA A 171 11.83 -5.54 -3.56
C ALA A 171 12.54 -6.84 -3.16
N ASN A 172 13.62 -6.71 -2.38
CA ASN A 172 14.44 -7.83 -1.93
C ASN A 172 14.07 -8.19 -0.48
N MET A 173 13.48 -9.35 -0.27
CA MET A 173 13.02 -9.80 1.04
C MET A 173 14.17 -10.15 1.98
N ALA A 174 15.41 -10.25 1.49
CA ALA A 174 16.59 -10.31 2.35
C ALA A 174 16.89 -8.95 3.02
N ASP A 175 16.51 -7.85 2.38
CA ASP A 175 16.61 -6.49 2.91
C ASP A 175 15.36 -6.09 3.71
N ASP A 176 14.26 -6.84 3.56
CA ASP A 176 13.06 -6.68 4.38
C ASP A 176 13.23 -7.37 5.74
N ARG A 177 13.18 -6.58 6.82
CA ARG A 177 13.42 -7.09 8.18
C ARG A 177 12.40 -8.15 8.58
N GLU A 178 11.13 -7.95 8.26
CA GLU A 178 10.07 -8.84 8.72
C GLU A 178 10.07 -10.15 7.94
N ALA A 179 10.24 -10.08 6.63
CA ALA A 179 10.34 -11.27 5.80
C ALA A 179 11.59 -12.09 6.11
N SER A 180 12.73 -11.41 6.32
CA SER A 180 13.99 -12.06 6.73
C SER A 180 13.90 -12.69 8.12
N ARG A 181 13.30 -11.99 9.09
CA ARG A 181 13.16 -12.48 10.48
C ARG A 181 12.19 -13.66 10.59
N HIS A 182 11.07 -13.61 9.89
CA HIS A 182 10.03 -14.64 9.96
C HIS A 182 10.22 -15.75 8.89
N GLY A 183 11.15 -15.55 7.96
CA GLY A 183 11.45 -16.51 6.90
C GLY A 183 10.29 -16.70 5.91
N GLY A 184 9.59 -15.62 5.56
CA GLY A 184 8.41 -15.69 4.70
C GLY A 184 7.61 -14.39 4.66
N MET A 185 6.50 -14.41 3.94
CA MET A 185 5.60 -13.27 3.77
C MET A 185 4.16 -13.64 4.11
N THR A 186 3.40 -12.72 4.67
CA THR A 186 1.95 -12.88 4.87
C THR A 186 1.20 -12.74 3.54
N LEU A 187 -0.07 -13.19 3.50
CA LEU A 187 -0.93 -12.94 2.34
C LEU A 187 -1.02 -11.44 2.01
N SER A 188 -1.10 -10.57 3.02
CA SER A 188 -1.21 -9.12 2.80
C SER A 188 0.04 -8.54 2.13
N GLN A 189 1.23 -9.00 2.51
CA GLN A 189 2.49 -8.57 1.88
C GLN A 189 2.59 -9.06 0.43
N ILE A 190 2.22 -10.31 0.16
CA ILE A 190 2.22 -10.88 -1.21
C ILE A 190 1.22 -10.15 -2.10
N LEU A 191 0.00 -9.91 -1.62
CA LEU A 191 -1.01 -9.19 -2.37
C LEU A 191 -0.64 -7.72 -2.58
N SER A 192 -0.01 -7.06 -1.60
CA SER A 192 0.48 -5.68 -1.77
C SER A 192 1.53 -5.60 -2.88
N LEU A 193 2.44 -6.57 -2.93
CA LEU A 193 3.44 -6.69 -3.99
C LEU A 193 2.79 -6.93 -5.37
N ASP A 194 1.78 -7.81 -5.43
CA ASP A 194 1.02 -8.10 -6.66
C ASP A 194 0.24 -6.87 -7.15
N MET A 195 -0.45 -6.16 -6.26
CA MET A 195 -1.17 -4.93 -6.58
C MET A 195 -0.24 -3.86 -7.16
N LEU A 196 0.95 -3.67 -6.54
CA LEU A 196 1.97 -2.77 -7.06
C LEU A 196 2.46 -3.23 -8.44
N ALA A 197 2.88 -4.48 -8.57
CA ALA A 197 3.40 -5.02 -9.82
C ALA A 197 2.39 -4.91 -10.97
N THR A 198 1.12 -5.22 -10.68
CA THR A 198 0.01 -5.13 -11.63
C THR A 198 -0.27 -3.67 -12.01
N SER A 199 -0.25 -2.74 -11.06
CA SER A 199 -0.39 -1.31 -11.34
C SER A 199 0.72 -0.79 -12.24
N VAL A 200 1.99 -1.09 -11.93
CA VAL A 200 3.15 -0.67 -12.73
C VAL A 200 3.04 -1.23 -14.16
N LYS A 201 2.74 -2.53 -14.29
CA LYS A 201 2.54 -3.19 -15.59
C LYS A 201 1.41 -2.55 -16.41
N ASN A 202 0.35 -2.10 -15.76
CA ASN A 202 -0.80 -1.47 -16.39
C ASN A 202 -0.63 0.06 -16.54
N GLY A 203 0.61 0.56 -16.54
CA GLY A 203 0.89 1.97 -16.79
C GLY A 203 0.46 2.88 -15.64
N TRP A 204 0.59 2.42 -14.40
CA TRP A 204 0.28 3.16 -13.18
C TRP A 204 -1.18 3.58 -13.04
N LYS A 205 -2.10 2.74 -13.55
CA LYS A 205 -3.55 2.95 -13.50
C LYS A 205 -4.05 3.17 -12.06
N ASN A 206 -3.53 2.42 -11.09
CA ASN A 206 -3.87 2.54 -9.67
C ASN A 206 -2.61 2.83 -8.86
N PRO A 207 -2.19 4.09 -8.68
CA PRO A 207 -0.98 4.40 -7.92
C PRO A 207 -1.07 3.87 -6.49
N ILE A 208 0.05 3.36 -5.97
CA ILE A 208 0.11 2.72 -4.66
C ILE A 208 0.64 3.68 -3.62
N TYR A 209 -0.08 3.75 -2.50
CA TYR A 209 0.25 4.56 -1.35
C TYR A 209 0.21 3.73 -0.07
N PHE A 210 1.02 4.12 0.90
CA PHE A 210 0.90 3.68 2.28
C PHE A 210 0.51 4.87 3.14
N ALA A 211 -0.48 4.73 4.01
CA ALA A 211 -0.74 5.74 5.04
C ALA A 211 0.52 5.92 5.90
N SER A 212 0.82 7.16 6.29
CA SER A 212 2.02 7.47 7.07
C SER A 212 2.11 6.77 8.44
N THR A 213 0.99 6.22 8.91
CA THR A 213 0.86 5.44 10.15
C THR A 213 1.14 3.95 9.97
N VAL A 214 1.27 3.47 8.72
CA VAL A 214 1.61 2.07 8.47
C VAL A 214 3.02 1.78 8.99
N PRO A 215 3.20 0.74 9.85
CA PRO A 215 4.52 0.35 10.31
C PRO A 215 5.42 -0.10 9.17
N SER A 216 6.74 0.12 9.30
CA SER A 216 7.69 -0.22 8.24
C SER A 216 7.77 -1.72 7.92
N ASP A 217 7.28 -2.55 8.85
CA ASP A 217 7.06 -3.99 8.72
C ASP A 217 6.21 -4.41 7.51
N TYR A 218 5.41 -3.49 6.96
CA TYR A 218 4.54 -3.74 5.82
C TYR A 218 5.07 -3.16 4.50
N TYR A 219 6.21 -2.48 4.51
CA TYR A 219 6.74 -1.80 3.31
C TYR A 219 7.40 -2.74 2.31
N ILE A 220 7.62 -4.01 2.63
CA ILE A 220 8.08 -5.06 1.70
C ILE A 220 9.32 -4.64 0.90
N ALA A 221 10.33 -4.10 1.60
CA ALA A 221 11.56 -3.53 1.04
C ALA A 221 11.37 -2.38 0.02
N LEU A 222 10.20 -1.74 -0.05
CA LEU A 222 9.93 -0.63 -0.97
C LEU A 222 10.38 0.74 -0.44
N GLN A 223 10.90 0.83 0.79
CA GLN A 223 11.31 2.08 1.42
C GLN A 223 12.14 2.99 0.51
N PRO A 224 13.14 2.51 -0.26
CA PRO A 224 13.91 3.38 -1.16
C PRO A 224 13.07 4.05 -2.24
N TYR A 225 11.89 3.51 -2.57
CA TYR A 225 11.01 4.00 -3.63
C TYR A 225 9.79 4.78 -3.11
N MET A 226 9.74 5.04 -1.80
CA MET A 226 8.62 5.72 -1.15
C MET A 226 8.91 7.21 -0.93
N ARG A 227 7.93 8.08 -1.21
CA ARG A 227 8.01 9.52 -0.94
C ARG A 227 6.74 10.05 -0.32
N SER A 228 6.86 10.90 0.70
CA SER A 228 5.71 11.57 1.30
C SER A 228 5.04 12.53 0.31
N THR A 229 3.71 12.49 0.30
CA THR A 229 2.82 13.37 -0.47
C THR A 229 1.85 14.13 0.43
N GLY A 230 2.18 14.22 1.72
CA GLY A 230 1.30 14.73 2.78
C GLY A 230 1.20 13.69 3.89
N MET A 231 0.03 13.08 4.03
CA MET A 231 -0.24 12.02 5.01
C MET A 231 -0.07 10.61 4.43
N ALA A 232 0.40 10.48 3.19
CA ALA A 232 0.63 9.19 2.56
C ALA A 232 1.99 9.15 1.87
N TYR A 233 2.59 7.96 1.81
CA TYR A 233 3.80 7.67 1.08
C TYR A 233 3.47 7.03 -0.27
N GLU A 234 3.77 7.72 -1.37
CA GLU A 234 3.61 7.20 -2.74
C GLU A 234 4.82 6.33 -3.12
N VAL A 235 4.58 5.20 -3.77
CA VAL A 235 5.63 4.38 -4.38
C VAL A 235 5.87 4.83 -5.82
N THR A 236 7.10 5.21 -6.18
CA THR A 236 7.49 5.63 -7.54
C THR A 236 8.82 4.98 -7.96
N PRO A 237 9.24 4.99 -9.24
CA PRO A 237 10.53 4.43 -9.64
C PRO A 237 11.74 5.32 -9.28
N VAL A 238 11.52 6.44 -8.58
CA VAL A 238 12.61 7.31 -8.12
C VAL A 238 13.16 6.74 -6.84
N ARG A 239 14.45 6.38 -6.84
CA ARG A 239 15.14 5.85 -5.67
C ARG A 239 15.61 7.01 -4.78
N ASN A 240 15.37 6.89 -3.48
CA ASN A 240 15.65 7.89 -2.44
C ASN A 240 16.54 7.24 -1.39
N GLU A 241 17.82 7.57 -1.40
CA GLU A 241 18.84 6.97 -0.52
C GLU A 241 18.76 7.49 0.92
N GLU A 242 18.04 8.60 1.14
CA GLU A 242 17.80 9.19 2.45
C GLU A 242 16.78 8.42 3.29
N ASN A 243 16.03 7.50 2.69
CA ASN A 243 15.08 6.66 3.41
C ASN A 243 15.82 5.58 4.19
N GLY A 244 15.38 5.35 5.43
CA GLY A 244 15.90 4.30 6.29
C GLY A 244 14.98 3.09 6.38
N ASP A 245 15.38 2.12 7.20
CA ASP A 245 14.60 0.89 7.43
C ASP A 245 13.25 1.15 8.13
N TYR A 246 13.17 2.24 8.91
CA TYR A 246 12.01 2.62 9.72
C TYR A 246 11.30 3.87 9.19
N ASP A 247 12.08 4.87 8.80
CA ASP A 247 11.58 6.21 8.50
C ASP A 247 11.70 6.53 7.01
N ILE A 248 10.61 7.05 6.45
CA ILE A 248 10.55 7.59 5.09
C ILE A 248 10.76 9.10 5.18
N ASN A 249 11.95 9.54 4.81
CA ASN A 249 12.38 10.94 4.88
C ASN A 249 12.14 11.69 3.57
N ALA A 250 12.13 10.97 2.44
CA ALA A 250 11.94 11.54 1.13
C ALA A 250 10.53 12.15 0.98
N VAL A 251 10.46 13.32 0.36
CA VAL A 251 9.20 14.06 0.16
C VAL A 251 9.10 14.47 -1.30
N ASN A 252 7.94 14.21 -1.92
CA ASN A 252 7.58 14.89 -3.16
C ASN A 252 7.09 16.31 -2.80
N THR A 253 8.02 17.25 -2.68
CA THR A 253 7.77 18.59 -2.14
C THR A 253 6.63 19.31 -2.85
N ASP A 254 6.57 19.26 -4.18
CA ASP A 254 5.53 19.94 -4.95
C ASP A 254 4.15 19.33 -4.70
N LYS A 255 4.04 17.99 -4.74
CA LYS A 255 2.77 17.30 -4.49
C LYS A 255 2.32 17.47 -3.05
N ALA A 256 3.23 17.28 -2.08
CA ALA A 256 2.95 17.46 -0.67
C ALA A 256 2.52 18.91 -0.35
N TYR A 257 3.22 19.91 -0.87
CA TYR A 257 2.88 21.32 -0.67
C TYR A 257 1.47 21.63 -1.19
N ARG A 258 1.12 21.21 -2.42
CA ARG A 258 -0.23 21.40 -2.96
C ARG A 258 -1.30 20.70 -2.13
N ASN A 259 -1.07 19.44 -1.76
CA ASN A 259 -2.04 18.71 -0.94
C ASN A 259 -2.28 19.41 0.41
N ILE A 260 -1.22 19.82 1.10
CA ILE A 260 -1.27 20.47 2.42
C ILE A 260 -1.90 21.87 2.36
N THR A 261 -1.59 22.66 1.34
CA THR A 261 -2.01 24.07 1.27
C THR A 261 -3.34 24.27 0.55
N GLU A 262 -3.69 23.39 -0.39
CA GLU A 262 -4.88 23.56 -1.24
C GLU A 262 -6.02 22.60 -0.90
N LYS A 263 -5.72 21.41 -0.35
CA LYS A 263 -6.73 20.36 -0.11
C LYS A 263 -6.99 20.07 1.36
N PHE A 264 -5.95 20.14 2.20
CA PHE A 264 -6.09 19.74 3.60
C PHE A 264 -7.01 20.67 4.38
N ARG A 265 -7.74 20.05 5.29
CA ARG A 265 -8.63 20.71 6.23
C ARG A 265 -7.96 20.72 7.60
N TRP A 266 -8.10 21.86 8.28
CA TRP A 266 -7.53 22.11 9.59
C TRP A 266 -8.67 22.53 10.52
N ALA A 267 -9.54 21.57 10.88
CA ALA A 267 -10.56 21.78 11.90
C ALA A 267 -9.95 22.51 13.09
N ASP A 268 -10.58 23.63 13.47
CA ASP A 268 -10.17 24.61 14.48
C ASP A 268 -9.30 23.98 15.60
N SER A 269 -7.98 24.02 15.44
CA SER A 269 -7.02 23.64 16.49
C SER A 269 -6.94 24.70 17.59
N THR A 270 -7.80 25.71 17.51
CA THR A 270 -7.90 26.85 18.41
C THR A 270 -9.27 26.91 19.07
N ARG A 271 -9.50 26.07 20.09
CA ARG A 271 -10.36 26.38 21.24
C ARG A 271 -9.83 25.75 22.51
#